data_AF-A0A7C1HPQ2-F1
#
_entry.id   AF-A0A7C1HPQ2-F1
#
_cell.length_a   1.000
_cell.length_b   1.000
_cell.length_c   1.000
_cell.angle_alpha   90.00
_cell.angle_beta   90.00
_cell.angle_gamma   90.00
#
_symmetry.space_group_name_H-M   'P 1'
#
loop_
_entity.id
_entity.type
_entity.pdbx_description
1 polymer ?
#
loop_
_entity_poly.entity_id
_entity_poly.type
_entity_poly.pdbx_seq_one_letter_code
_entity_poly.pdbx_strand_id
1 'polypeptide(L)'
;MGGPIGEKLNSIAENFNKANPDYKIVPVNKGNYSETMTAAIAAFRSGRPPHIVQVFEVGTATMMAAKGAVKPVYELMAETGEPFDQDAYLPSVIGYYTSADGKLLSMPFNSSTPIMYYNKDAFCKAGLDPEKPPKTWPEFETMARKLVEAGYSGFTTGWQSWVMLENFGAWHNIPFATKQNGFAGLDTELIFNDPLRIRHIRNMAEWQKEHIFVYAGRESDSVSTFTSGKCAIYFNSSAALAAIRRDSKFEFGTAMLPYYPDVKGAPQGSSD
;
A
#
# COMPACT_ATOMS: atom_id res chain seq x y z
N MET A 1 12.65 -7.62 2.05
CA MET A 1 12.57 -6.15 2.29
C MET A 1 13.97 -5.59 2.43
N GLY A 2 14.25 -4.42 1.83
CA GLY A 2 15.52 -3.71 1.97
C GLY A 2 15.44 -2.50 2.91
N GLY A 3 16.60 -1.84 3.12
CA GLY A 3 16.70 -0.58 3.86
C GLY A 3 16.30 -0.66 5.35
N PRO A 4 15.83 0.44 5.96
CA PRO A 4 15.53 0.52 7.39
C PRO A 4 14.50 -0.51 7.88
N ILE A 5 13.56 -0.90 7.02
CA ILE A 5 12.55 -1.91 7.36
C ILE A 5 13.20 -3.30 7.45
N GLY A 6 14.16 -3.61 6.57
CA GLY A 6 14.96 -4.84 6.64
C GLY A 6 15.81 -4.89 7.92
N GLU A 7 16.43 -3.79 8.31
CA GLU A 7 17.17 -3.69 9.58
C GLU A 7 16.26 -3.92 10.78
N LYS A 8 15.06 -3.34 10.78
CA LYS A 8 14.08 -3.55 11.84
C LYS A 8 13.61 -5.01 11.92
N LEU A 9 13.36 -5.66 10.78
CA LEU A 9 13.02 -7.08 10.72
C LEU A 9 14.13 -7.95 11.33
N ASN A 10 15.39 -7.68 10.98
CA ASN A 10 16.53 -8.40 11.54
C ASN A 10 16.61 -8.23 13.06
N SER A 11 16.39 -7.02 13.57
CA SER A 11 16.34 -6.76 15.01
C SER A 11 15.21 -7.54 15.72
N ILE A 12 14.03 -7.66 15.09
CA ILE A 12 12.93 -8.49 15.64
C ILE A 12 13.35 -9.96 15.71
N ALA A 13 13.94 -10.49 14.63
CA ALA A 13 14.41 -11.88 14.58
C ALA A 13 15.52 -12.14 15.61
N GLU A 14 16.47 -11.22 15.77
CA GLU A 14 17.53 -11.31 16.78
C GLU A 14 16.97 -11.35 18.21
N ASN A 15 15.99 -10.52 18.51
CA ASN A 15 15.35 -10.50 19.82
C ASN A 15 14.58 -11.80 20.09
N PHE A 16 13.86 -12.32 19.09
CA PHE A 16 13.21 -13.63 19.18
C PHE A 16 14.24 -14.74 19.44
N ASN A 17 15.33 -14.78 18.68
CA ASN A 17 16.37 -15.80 18.82
C ASN A 17 17.07 -15.75 20.17
N LYS A 18 17.23 -14.56 20.76
CA LYS A 18 17.78 -14.40 22.13
C LYS A 18 16.82 -14.92 23.20
N ALA A 19 15.52 -14.71 23.00
CA ALA A 19 14.49 -15.13 23.96
C ALA A 19 14.11 -16.61 23.83
N ASN A 20 14.33 -17.23 22.67
CA ASN A 20 13.87 -18.58 22.35
C ASN A 20 15.04 -19.44 21.85
N PRO A 21 15.87 -20.01 22.75
CA PRO A 21 17.11 -20.70 22.36
C PRO A 21 16.88 -21.98 21.53
N ASP A 22 15.69 -22.58 21.63
CA ASP A 22 15.33 -23.80 20.90
C ASP A 22 14.99 -23.51 19.41
N TYR A 23 14.80 -22.25 19.04
CA TYR A 23 14.38 -21.84 17.72
C TYR A 23 15.29 -20.76 17.14
N LYS A 24 15.47 -20.78 15.81
CA LYS A 24 16.26 -19.74 15.12
C LYS A 24 15.56 -19.25 13.87
N ILE A 25 15.06 -18.02 13.92
CA ILE A 25 14.61 -17.28 12.75
C ILE A 25 15.84 -16.80 11.97
N VAL A 26 15.88 -17.14 10.68
CA VAL A 26 16.92 -16.72 9.73
C VAL A 26 16.26 -15.91 8.60
N PRO A 27 16.20 -14.58 8.71
CA PRO A 27 15.66 -13.74 7.65
C PRO A 27 16.50 -13.84 6.38
N VAL A 28 15.86 -14.03 5.23
CA VAL A 28 16.51 -14.03 3.92
C VAL A 28 15.83 -13.01 3.03
N ASN A 29 16.57 -11.99 2.59
CA ASN A 29 16.02 -11.00 1.66
C ASN A 29 15.95 -11.60 0.25
N LYS A 30 14.74 -11.61 -0.32
CA LYS A 30 14.47 -12.06 -1.69
C LYS A 30 14.16 -10.92 -2.67
N GLY A 31 14.38 -9.67 -2.24
CA GLY A 31 14.11 -8.48 -3.06
C GLY A 31 12.75 -7.85 -2.74
N ASN A 32 12.04 -7.42 -3.77
CA ASN A 32 10.68 -6.86 -3.66
C ASN A 32 9.63 -7.97 -3.41
N TYR A 33 8.37 -7.57 -3.28
CA TYR A 33 7.28 -8.50 -2.99
C TYR A 33 7.02 -9.51 -4.11
N SER A 34 7.10 -9.07 -5.37
CA SER A 34 6.94 -9.92 -6.55
C SER A 34 8.02 -11.00 -6.60
N GLU A 35 9.28 -10.60 -6.43
CA GLU A 35 10.44 -11.50 -6.39
C GLU A 35 10.35 -12.49 -5.23
N THR A 36 9.93 -12.01 -4.05
CA THR A 36 9.73 -12.85 -2.86
C THR A 36 8.66 -13.92 -3.09
N MET A 37 7.51 -13.54 -3.68
CA MET A 37 6.43 -14.48 -3.99
C MET A 37 6.86 -15.51 -5.04
N THR A 38 7.49 -15.08 -6.13
CA THR A 38 8.02 -15.98 -7.16
C THR A 38 9.05 -16.96 -6.58
N ALA A 39 9.98 -16.47 -5.75
CA ALA A 39 10.97 -17.31 -5.10
C ALA A 39 10.34 -18.35 -4.14
N ALA A 40 9.31 -17.96 -3.40
CA ALA A 40 8.59 -18.87 -2.50
C ALA A 40 7.84 -19.98 -3.26
N ILE A 41 7.16 -19.64 -4.36
CA ILE A 41 6.49 -20.62 -5.23
C ILE A 41 7.50 -21.61 -5.82
N ALA A 42 8.63 -21.12 -6.31
CA ALA A 42 9.69 -21.98 -6.84
C ALA A 42 10.30 -22.89 -5.75
N ALA A 43 10.54 -22.35 -4.56
CA ALA A 43 11.06 -23.09 -3.42
C ALA A 43 10.11 -24.22 -2.99
N PHE A 44 8.81 -23.94 -2.91
CA PHE A 44 7.77 -24.93 -2.63
C PHE A 44 7.74 -26.05 -3.68
N ARG A 45 7.73 -25.70 -4.97
CA ARG A 45 7.78 -26.70 -6.07
C ARG A 45 9.03 -27.58 -6.05
N SER A 46 10.14 -27.05 -5.51
CA SER A 46 11.40 -27.80 -5.36
C SER A 46 11.50 -28.62 -4.06
N GLY A 47 10.43 -28.67 -3.25
CA GLY A 47 10.40 -29.39 -1.98
C GLY A 47 11.23 -28.73 -0.87
N ARG A 48 11.56 -27.43 -0.99
CA ARG A 48 12.34 -26.67 -0.01
C ARG A 48 11.69 -25.32 0.32
N PRO A 49 10.40 -25.27 0.68
CA PRO A 49 9.75 -24.00 1.03
C PRO A 49 10.38 -23.37 2.28
N PRO A 50 10.32 -22.04 2.43
CA PRO A 50 10.58 -21.41 3.72
C PRO A 50 9.46 -21.75 4.73
N HIS A 51 9.76 -21.69 6.02
CA HIS A 51 8.75 -21.86 7.08
C HIS A 51 7.79 -20.66 7.16
N ILE A 52 8.31 -19.46 6.91
CA ILE A 52 7.57 -18.20 6.93
C ILE A 52 7.95 -17.42 5.67
N VAL A 53 6.95 -16.88 4.97
CA VAL A 53 7.15 -15.99 3.83
C VAL A 53 6.31 -14.73 4.04
N GLN A 54 6.92 -13.58 3.80
CA GLN A 54 6.21 -12.31 3.75
C GLN A 54 5.67 -12.12 2.33
N VAL A 55 4.35 -11.96 2.22
CA VAL A 55 3.65 -11.74 0.95
C VAL A 55 2.86 -10.43 1.08
N PHE A 56 2.84 -9.64 0.01
CA PHE A 56 1.98 -8.47 -0.10
C PHE A 56 0.52 -8.88 -0.14
N GLU A 57 -0.37 -7.95 0.19
CA GLU A 57 -1.78 -8.19 0.44
C GLU A 57 -2.46 -8.87 -0.77
N VAL A 58 -2.22 -8.38 -1.99
CA VAL A 58 -2.77 -8.93 -3.25
C VAL A 58 -2.34 -10.39 -3.49
N GLY A 59 -1.19 -10.80 -2.96
CA GLY A 59 -0.71 -12.18 -3.05
C GLY A 59 -1.45 -13.15 -2.13
N THR A 60 -2.17 -12.67 -1.11
CA THR A 60 -2.84 -13.51 -0.10
C THR A 60 -3.80 -14.50 -0.74
N ALA A 61 -4.69 -14.03 -1.63
CA ALA A 61 -5.64 -14.90 -2.31
C ALA A 61 -4.94 -15.96 -3.18
N THR A 62 -3.87 -15.58 -3.89
CA THR A 62 -3.06 -16.51 -4.69
C THR A 62 -2.43 -17.59 -3.83
N MET A 63 -1.89 -17.20 -2.67
CA MET A 63 -1.25 -18.11 -1.73
C MET A 63 -2.27 -19.04 -1.06
N MET A 64 -3.47 -18.55 -0.75
CA MET A 64 -4.55 -19.35 -0.18
C MET A 64 -5.16 -20.33 -1.19
N ALA A 65 -5.25 -19.94 -2.47
CA ALA A 65 -5.70 -20.84 -3.54
C ALA A 65 -4.67 -21.95 -3.84
N ALA A 66 -3.40 -21.75 -3.49
CA ALA A 66 -2.33 -22.73 -3.66
C ALA A 66 -2.44 -23.85 -2.60
N LYS A 67 -3.33 -24.81 -2.84
CA LYS A 67 -3.58 -25.95 -1.94
C LYS A 67 -2.29 -26.65 -1.52
N GLY A 68 -2.10 -26.78 -0.21
CA GLY A 68 -0.93 -27.43 0.40
C GLY A 68 0.33 -26.56 0.46
N ALA A 69 0.33 -25.35 -0.12
CA ALA A 69 1.47 -24.44 -0.08
C ALA A 69 1.50 -23.56 1.18
N VAL A 70 0.33 -23.32 1.79
CA VAL A 70 0.21 -22.52 3.01
C VAL A 70 -0.63 -23.26 4.04
N LYS A 71 -0.20 -23.17 5.29
CA LYS A 71 -1.00 -23.58 6.45
C LYS A 71 -1.70 -22.32 7.02
N PRO A 72 -3.04 -22.25 7.01
CA PRO A 72 -3.76 -21.14 7.61
C PRO A 72 -3.38 -20.96 9.08
N VAL A 73 -3.27 -19.70 9.52
CA VAL A 73 -2.81 -19.39 10.88
C VAL A 73 -3.76 -19.94 11.95
N TYR A 74 -5.07 -19.90 11.72
CA TYR A 74 -6.04 -20.48 12.64
C TYR A 74 -5.85 -22.00 12.84
N GLU A 75 -5.44 -22.74 11.79
CA GLU A 75 -5.14 -24.18 11.89
C GLU A 75 -3.84 -24.41 12.64
N LEU A 76 -2.79 -23.64 12.31
CA LEU A 76 -1.50 -23.72 12.99
C LEU A 76 -1.65 -23.49 14.51
N MET A 77 -2.37 -22.44 14.92
CA MET A 77 -2.59 -22.12 16.32
C MET A 77 -3.41 -23.19 17.04
N ALA A 78 -4.43 -23.74 16.39
CA ALA A 78 -5.21 -24.85 16.94
C ALA A 78 -4.35 -26.13 17.12
N GLU A 79 -3.47 -26.43 16.16
CA GLU A 79 -2.56 -27.58 16.24
C GLU A 79 -1.49 -27.42 17.33
N THR A 80 -0.96 -26.22 17.52
CA THR A 80 0.10 -25.96 18.50
C THR A 80 -0.45 -25.63 19.89
N GLY A 81 -1.74 -25.36 20.02
CA GLY A 81 -2.36 -24.87 21.26
C GLY A 81 -1.94 -23.45 21.63
N GLU A 82 -1.40 -22.68 20.68
CA GLU A 82 -0.97 -21.30 20.92
C GLU A 82 -2.20 -20.37 20.89
N PRO A 83 -2.43 -19.57 21.95
CA PRO A 83 -3.57 -18.67 21.98
C PRO A 83 -3.37 -17.53 20.97
N PHE A 84 -4.48 -17.08 20.38
CA PHE A 84 -4.48 -15.92 19.51
C PHE A 84 -5.71 -15.07 19.71
N ASP A 85 -5.46 -13.80 19.99
CA ASP A 85 -6.48 -12.78 20.17
C ASP A 85 -6.59 -11.94 18.89
N GLN A 86 -7.69 -12.13 18.14
CA GLN A 86 -8.00 -11.34 16.97
C GLN A 86 -8.34 -9.88 17.33
N ASP A 87 -8.92 -9.66 18.52
CA ASP A 87 -9.37 -8.35 18.98
C ASP A 87 -8.21 -7.44 19.39
N ALA A 88 -7.00 -8.01 19.53
CA ALA A 88 -5.76 -7.27 19.71
C ALA A 88 -5.36 -6.46 18.45
N TYR A 89 -6.03 -6.66 17.31
CA TYR A 89 -5.76 -5.99 16.04
C TYR A 89 -6.87 -5.02 15.66
N LEU A 90 -6.52 -3.99 14.90
CA LEU A 90 -7.52 -3.10 14.30
C LEU A 90 -8.40 -3.93 13.33
N PRO A 91 -9.74 -3.84 13.41
CA PRO A 91 -10.65 -4.64 12.57
C PRO A 91 -10.35 -4.54 11.08
N SER A 92 -10.04 -3.34 10.62
CA SER A 92 -9.75 -3.05 9.22
C SER A 92 -8.40 -3.64 8.75
N VAL A 93 -7.48 -3.90 9.69
CA VAL A 93 -6.20 -4.55 9.41
C VAL A 93 -6.37 -6.07 9.37
N ILE A 94 -7.01 -6.65 10.38
CA ILE A 94 -7.13 -8.10 10.48
C ILE A 94 -8.12 -8.67 9.46
N GLY A 95 -9.20 -7.94 9.15
CA GLY A 95 -10.25 -8.35 8.23
C GLY A 95 -9.73 -8.76 6.86
N TYR A 96 -8.74 -8.04 6.33
CA TYR A 96 -8.12 -8.35 5.04
C TYR A 96 -7.51 -9.77 4.99
N TYR A 97 -7.00 -10.26 6.13
CA TYR A 97 -6.34 -11.55 6.23
C TYR A 97 -7.25 -12.64 6.81
N THR A 98 -8.55 -12.37 6.95
CA THR A 98 -9.54 -13.35 7.38
C THR A 98 -10.37 -13.87 6.21
N SER A 99 -10.80 -15.13 6.29
CA SER A 99 -11.81 -15.68 5.39
C SER A 99 -13.18 -15.05 5.63
N ALA A 100 -14.13 -15.28 4.71
CA ALA A 100 -15.51 -14.79 4.85
C ALA A 100 -16.23 -15.30 6.11
N ASP A 101 -15.79 -16.41 6.71
CA ASP A 101 -16.28 -16.93 8.00
C ASP A 101 -15.45 -16.47 9.21
N GLY A 102 -14.57 -15.48 9.05
CA GLY A 102 -13.83 -14.81 10.14
C GLY A 102 -12.59 -15.55 10.64
N LYS A 103 -12.09 -16.55 9.91
CA LYS A 103 -10.89 -17.29 10.32
C LYS A 103 -9.63 -16.66 9.77
N LEU A 104 -8.63 -16.46 10.62
CA LEU A 104 -7.36 -15.84 10.22
C LEU A 104 -6.56 -16.77 9.31
N LEU A 105 -6.35 -16.34 8.08
CA LEU A 105 -5.61 -17.07 7.05
C LEU A 105 -4.09 -16.80 7.14
N SER A 106 -3.69 -15.56 7.43
CA SER A 106 -2.28 -15.16 7.58
C SER A 106 -2.13 -14.01 8.58
N MET A 107 -0.93 -13.84 9.16
CA MET A 107 -0.68 -12.80 10.15
C MET A 107 -0.48 -11.43 9.47
N PRO A 108 -1.20 -10.36 9.88
CA PRO A 108 -0.83 -9.01 9.46
C PRO A 108 0.53 -8.65 10.06
N PHE A 109 1.48 -8.24 9.21
CA PHE A 109 2.84 -7.88 9.66
C PHE A 109 3.12 -6.38 9.54
N ASN A 110 2.98 -5.83 8.33
CA ASN A 110 3.22 -4.44 8.04
C ASN A 110 2.08 -3.87 7.19
N SER A 111 0.98 -3.54 7.85
CA SER A 111 -0.15 -2.88 7.21
C SER A 111 0.22 -1.45 6.86
N SER A 112 -0.11 -1.04 5.65
CA SER A 112 0.08 0.34 5.20
C SER A 112 -1.14 0.78 4.41
N THR A 113 -1.34 2.09 4.38
CA THR A 113 -2.34 2.74 3.54
C THR A 113 -1.62 3.73 2.65
N PRO A 114 -2.08 3.95 1.41
CA PRO A 114 -1.55 5.05 0.62
C PRO A 114 -1.88 6.39 1.29
N ILE A 115 -0.86 7.23 1.39
CA ILE A 115 -0.97 8.59 1.89
C ILE A 115 -0.38 9.56 0.87
N MET A 116 -0.70 10.83 1.05
CA MET A 116 -0.09 11.93 0.31
C MET A 116 1.12 12.46 1.07
N TYR A 117 2.28 12.45 0.44
CA TYR A 117 3.45 13.23 0.83
C TYR A 117 3.47 14.51 0.01
N TYR A 118 3.76 15.65 0.62
CA TYR A 118 3.83 16.92 -0.10
C TYR A 118 4.99 17.78 0.41
N ASN A 119 5.66 18.45 -0.53
CA ASN A 119 6.79 19.34 -0.27
C ASN A 119 6.29 20.71 0.20
N LYS A 120 6.51 21.03 1.49
CA LYS A 120 6.05 22.28 2.10
C LYS A 120 6.75 23.50 1.50
N ASP A 121 8.03 23.37 1.16
CA ASP A 121 8.79 24.44 0.52
C ASP A 121 8.24 24.76 -0.88
N ALA A 122 7.85 23.73 -1.64
CA ALA A 122 7.20 23.88 -2.93
C ALA A 122 5.82 24.56 -2.81
N PHE A 123 5.05 24.21 -1.77
CA PHE A 123 3.78 24.87 -1.46
C PHE A 123 4.00 26.36 -1.17
N CYS A 124 4.95 26.71 -0.30
CA CYS A 124 5.31 28.10 -0.02
C CYS A 124 5.70 28.87 -1.28
N LYS A 125 6.55 28.29 -2.14
CA LYS A 125 6.99 28.91 -3.40
C LYS A 125 5.84 29.12 -4.39
N ALA A 126 4.85 28.25 -4.39
CA ALA A 126 3.63 28.37 -5.20
C ALA A 126 2.56 29.29 -4.56
N GLY A 127 2.84 29.95 -3.44
CA GLY A 127 1.89 30.78 -2.72
C GLY A 127 0.74 29.99 -2.08
N LEU A 128 0.98 28.71 -1.79
CA LEU A 128 0.07 27.83 -1.06
C LEU A 128 0.43 27.81 0.42
N ASP A 129 -0.57 27.54 1.27
CA ASP A 129 -0.37 27.34 2.71
C ASP A 129 0.22 25.94 2.95
N PRO A 130 1.46 25.83 3.48
CA PRO A 130 2.14 24.54 3.68
C PRO A 130 1.51 23.69 4.79
N GLU A 131 0.56 24.21 5.56
CA GLU A 131 -0.17 23.44 6.58
C GLU A 131 -1.58 23.03 6.11
N LYS A 132 -1.96 23.37 4.87
CA LYS A 132 -3.27 23.04 4.29
C LYS A 132 -3.12 22.26 2.97
N PRO A 133 -2.72 20.98 3.04
CA PRO A 133 -2.75 20.11 1.87
C PRO A 133 -4.18 19.93 1.33
N PRO A 134 -4.34 19.68 0.02
CA PRO A 134 -5.66 19.51 -0.59
C PRO A 134 -6.37 18.29 -0.01
N LYS A 135 -7.65 18.45 0.32
CA LYS A 135 -8.50 17.36 0.84
C LYS A 135 -9.34 16.73 -0.25
N THR A 136 -9.59 17.47 -1.33
CA THR A 136 -10.43 17.01 -2.44
C THR A 136 -9.68 17.05 -3.77
N TRP A 137 -10.07 16.20 -4.72
CA TRP A 137 -9.48 16.20 -6.07
C TRP A 137 -9.63 17.55 -6.81
N PRO A 138 -10.75 18.30 -6.68
CA PRO A 138 -10.85 19.66 -7.23
C PRO A 138 -9.88 20.68 -6.60
N GLU A 139 -9.73 20.66 -5.27
CA GLU A 139 -8.72 21.48 -4.58
C GLU A 139 -7.31 21.08 -5.03
N PHE A 140 -7.05 19.78 -5.10
CA PHE A 140 -5.79 19.22 -5.55
C PHE A 140 -5.41 19.72 -6.94
N GLU A 141 -6.32 19.65 -7.91
CA GLU A 141 -6.06 20.14 -9.27
C GLU A 141 -5.70 21.63 -9.28
N THR A 142 -6.44 22.44 -8.52
CA THR A 142 -6.19 23.88 -8.41
C THR A 142 -4.80 24.16 -7.81
N MET A 143 -4.43 23.45 -6.74
CA MET A 143 -3.13 23.59 -6.10
C MET A 143 -2.00 23.06 -6.99
N ALA A 144 -2.22 21.95 -7.68
CA ALA A 144 -1.23 21.34 -8.55
C ALA A 144 -0.88 22.21 -9.76
N ARG A 145 -1.86 22.95 -10.32
CA ARG A 145 -1.60 23.97 -11.35
C ARG A 145 -0.63 25.05 -10.85
N LYS A 146 -0.84 25.58 -9.63
CA LYS A 146 0.08 26.56 -9.01
C LYS A 146 1.48 25.98 -8.78
N LEU A 147 1.57 24.70 -8.40
CA LEU A 147 2.86 24.01 -8.25
C LEU A 147 3.59 23.90 -9.60
N VAL A 148 2.86 23.62 -10.68
CA VAL A 148 3.40 23.63 -12.05
C VAL A 148 3.90 25.01 -12.45
N GLU A 149 3.12 26.06 -12.21
CA GLU A 149 3.53 27.45 -12.48
C GLU A 149 4.78 27.86 -11.67
N ALA A 150 4.96 27.33 -10.46
CA ALA A 150 6.13 27.56 -9.62
C ALA A 150 7.39 26.74 -10.04
N GLY A 151 7.28 25.95 -11.11
CA GLY A 151 8.37 25.19 -11.72
C GLY A 151 8.54 23.77 -11.19
N TYR A 152 7.53 23.20 -10.53
CA TYR A 152 7.52 21.81 -10.08
C TYR A 152 6.67 20.95 -11.01
N SER A 153 6.81 19.63 -10.94
CA SER A 153 5.72 18.75 -11.37
C SER A 153 4.69 18.67 -10.25
N GLY A 154 3.39 18.66 -10.59
CA GLY A 154 2.32 18.65 -9.58
C GLY A 154 2.44 17.44 -8.66
N PHE A 155 2.36 16.24 -9.23
CA PHE A 155 2.49 14.99 -8.50
C PHE A 155 3.01 13.82 -9.33
N THR A 156 3.47 12.81 -8.62
CA THR A 156 3.65 11.44 -9.12
C THR A 156 3.02 10.44 -8.13
N THR A 157 2.96 9.18 -8.50
CA THR A 157 2.40 8.11 -7.65
C THR A 157 3.16 6.81 -7.85
N GLY A 158 3.34 6.05 -6.76
CA GLY A 158 3.78 4.66 -6.80
C GLY A 158 2.57 3.72 -6.92
N TRP A 159 2.79 2.49 -7.38
CA TRP A 159 1.77 1.43 -7.42
C TRP A 159 0.42 1.92 -7.96
N GLN A 160 0.39 2.40 -9.21
CA GLN A 160 -0.74 3.21 -9.72
C GLN A 160 -2.09 2.50 -9.65
N SER A 161 -2.13 1.18 -9.91
CA SER A 161 -3.37 0.39 -9.77
C SER A 161 -3.86 0.37 -8.31
N TRP A 162 -2.94 0.15 -7.36
CA TRP A 162 -3.26 0.09 -5.95
C TRP A 162 -3.71 1.45 -5.40
N VAL A 163 -2.99 2.53 -5.72
CA VAL A 163 -3.31 3.88 -5.20
C VAL A 163 -4.51 4.48 -5.93
N MET A 164 -4.48 4.52 -7.27
CA MET A 164 -5.41 5.32 -8.09
C MET A 164 -6.62 4.54 -8.58
N LEU A 165 -6.73 3.22 -8.32
CA LEU A 165 -7.91 2.43 -8.66
C LEU A 165 -8.48 1.67 -7.45
N GLU A 166 -7.68 0.85 -6.77
CA GLU A 166 -8.14 0.03 -5.65
C GLU A 166 -8.49 0.89 -4.43
N ASN A 167 -7.49 1.57 -3.85
CA ASN A 167 -7.71 2.46 -2.72
C ASN A 167 -8.56 3.66 -3.09
N PHE A 168 -8.42 4.18 -4.31
CA PHE A 168 -9.33 5.20 -4.82
C PHE A 168 -10.79 4.74 -4.72
N GLY A 169 -11.12 3.52 -5.15
CA GLY A 169 -12.48 3.01 -5.03
C GLY A 169 -12.92 2.79 -3.59
N ALA A 170 -12.08 2.15 -2.77
CA ALA A 170 -12.36 1.93 -1.35
C ALA A 170 -12.65 3.25 -0.63
N TRP A 171 -11.83 4.28 -0.86
CA TRP A 171 -11.99 5.64 -0.32
C TRP A 171 -13.33 6.30 -0.70
N HIS A 172 -13.97 5.83 -1.78
CA HIS A 172 -15.26 6.30 -2.26
C HIS A 172 -16.40 5.28 -2.07
N ASN A 173 -16.18 4.22 -1.30
CA ASN A 173 -17.13 3.11 -1.11
C ASN A 173 -17.57 2.44 -2.43
N ILE A 174 -16.63 2.25 -3.37
CA ILE A 174 -16.89 1.63 -4.67
C ILE A 174 -16.12 0.31 -4.78
N PRO A 175 -16.81 -0.83 -4.94
CA PRO A 175 -16.15 -2.12 -5.09
C PRO A 175 -15.25 -2.15 -6.33
N PHE A 176 -14.17 -2.91 -6.24
CA PHE A 176 -13.25 -3.18 -7.35
C PHE A 176 -13.68 -4.44 -8.12
N ALA A 177 -14.29 -5.40 -7.43
CA ALA A 177 -14.78 -6.66 -7.99
C ALA A 177 -16.11 -7.07 -7.34
N THR A 178 -16.86 -7.95 -8.01
CA THR A 178 -18.07 -8.56 -7.46
C THR A 178 -17.72 -9.48 -6.27
N LYS A 179 -18.75 -10.02 -5.58
CA LYS A 179 -18.58 -10.99 -4.49
C LYS A 179 -17.73 -10.45 -3.34
N GLN A 180 -18.06 -9.25 -2.85
CA GLN A 180 -17.30 -8.56 -1.79
C GLN A 180 -15.81 -8.44 -2.16
N ASN A 181 -15.51 -7.83 -3.32
CA ASN A 181 -14.14 -7.72 -3.85
C ASN A 181 -13.40 -9.08 -3.97
N GLY A 182 -14.13 -10.15 -4.28
CA GLY A 182 -13.59 -11.50 -4.45
C GLY A 182 -13.53 -12.35 -3.18
N PHE A 183 -13.83 -11.80 -1.99
CA PHE A 183 -13.83 -12.56 -0.73
C PHE A 183 -14.92 -13.65 -0.69
N ALA A 184 -16.03 -13.45 -1.41
CA ALA A 184 -17.18 -14.37 -1.39
C ALA A 184 -17.19 -15.41 -2.53
N GLY A 185 -16.16 -15.49 -3.38
CA GLY A 185 -16.09 -16.54 -4.42
C GLY A 185 -15.04 -16.33 -5.51
N LEU A 186 -14.56 -17.46 -6.08
CA LEU A 186 -13.61 -17.48 -7.20
C LEU A 186 -14.25 -17.14 -8.56
N ASP A 187 -15.57 -17.14 -8.65
CA ASP A 187 -16.36 -16.65 -9.79
C ASP A 187 -16.51 -15.11 -9.78
N THR A 188 -15.59 -14.41 -9.11
CA THR A 188 -15.58 -12.94 -9.04
C THR A 188 -15.27 -12.32 -10.40
N GLU A 189 -15.89 -11.17 -10.67
CA GLU A 189 -15.70 -10.39 -11.88
C GLU A 189 -15.22 -8.99 -11.53
N LEU A 190 -14.26 -8.47 -12.30
CA LEU A 190 -13.74 -7.12 -12.13
C LEU A 190 -14.78 -6.10 -12.61
N ILE A 191 -15.04 -5.10 -11.77
CA ILE A 191 -16.02 -4.02 -12.05
C ILE A 191 -15.40 -2.64 -11.79
N PHE A 192 -14.08 -2.52 -11.92
CA PHE A 192 -13.32 -1.28 -11.70
C PHE A 192 -13.47 -0.24 -12.84
N ASN A 193 -14.23 -0.55 -13.90
CA ASN A 193 -14.51 0.36 -15.01
C ASN A 193 -15.76 1.22 -14.77
N ASP A 194 -16.05 1.54 -13.50
CA ASP A 194 -17.17 2.40 -13.12
C ASP A 194 -16.96 3.86 -13.57
N PRO A 195 -18.04 4.68 -13.64
CA PRO A 195 -17.95 6.06 -14.08
C PRO A 195 -16.96 6.93 -13.29
N LEU A 196 -16.77 6.69 -11.99
CA LEU A 196 -15.90 7.50 -11.16
C LEU A 196 -14.42 7.19 -11.45
N ARG A 197 -14.03 5.91 -11.53
CA ARG A 197 -12.66 5.53 -11.93
C ARG A 197 -12.34 5.96 -13.35
N ILE A 198 -13.28 5.85 -14.29
CA ILE A 198 -13.12 6.38 -15.66
C ILE A 198 -12.87 7.89 -15.64
N ARG A 199 -13.64 8.64 -14.84
CA ARG A 199 -13.43 10.09 -14.66
C ARG A 199 -12.04 10.37 -14.09
N HIS A 200 -11.63 9.66 -13.06
CA HIS A 200 -10.34 9.89 -12.41
C HIS A 200 -9.16 9.60 -13.35
N ILE A 201 -9.19 8.49 -14.07
CA ILE A 201 -8.14 8.16 -15.07
C ILE A 201 -8.12 9.15 -16.23
N ARG A 202 -9.29 9.64 -16.67
CA ARG A 202 -9.36 10.73 -17.66
C ARG A 202 -8.71 12.00 -17.12
N ASN A 203 -9.00 12.39 -15.88
CA ASN A 203 -8.36 13.53 -15.24
C ASN A 203 -6.83 13.35 -15.19
N MET A 204 -6.34 12.17 -14.79
CA MET A 204 -4.90 11.87 -14.79
C MET A 204 -4.27 11.99 -16.18
N ALA A 205 -4.97 11.56 -17.23
CA ALA A 205 -4.49 11.70 -18.61
C ALA A 205 -4.41 13.17 -19.05
N GLU A 206 -5.37 14.01 -18.67
CA GLU A 206 -5.31 15.46 -18.93
C GLU A 206 -4.21 16.13 -18.09
N TRP A 207 -4.13 15.81 -16.81
CA TRP A 207 -3.07 16.29 -15.92
C TRP A 207 -1.68 15.91 -16.40
N GLN A 208 -1.53 14.78 -17.10
CA GLN A 208 -0.25 14.41 -17.69
C GLN A 208 0.19 15.35 -18.82
N LYS A 209 -0.76 15.84 -19.64
CA LYS A 209 -0.49 16.82 -20.70
C LYS A 209 -0.07 18.18 -20.13
N GLU A 210 -0.54 18.50 -18.92
CA GLU A 210 -0.28 19.75 -18.22
C GLU A 210 0.90 19.68 -17.24
N HIS A 211 1.63 18.56 -17.22
CA HIS A 211 2.71 18.29 -16.24
C HIS A 211 2.27 18.30 -14.76
N ILE A 212 0.95 18.29 -14.51
CA ILE A 212 0.38 18.08 -13.19
C ILE A 212 0.66 16.63 -12.76
N PHE A 213 0.44 15.64 -13.62
CA PHE A 213 0.80 14.25 -13.36
C PHE A 213 2.08 13.86 -14.12
N VAL A 214 3.02 13.24 -13.42
CA VAL A 214 4.20 12.62 -14.04
C VAL A 214 4.24 11.13 -13.70
N TYR A 215 4.12 10.29 -14.72
CA TYR A 215 4.43 8.87 -14.60
C TYR A 215 5.95 8.69 -14.53
N ALA A 216 6.43 8.12 -13.41
CA ALA A 216 7.86 8.00 -13.12
C ALA A 216 8.30 6.56 -12.81
N GLY A 217 7.63 5.57 -13.40
CA GLY A 217 8.01 4.16 -13.29
C GLY A 217 6.96 3.28 -12.61
N ARG A 218 7.31 2.01 -12.42
CA ARG A 218 6.45 0.99 -11.81
C ARG A 218 6.70 0.91 -10.31
N GLU A 219 5.81 0.23 -9.60
CA GLU A 219 5.97 -0.05 -8.17
C GLU A 219 6.34 1.23 -7.38
N SER A 220 7.53 1.30 -6.79
CA SER A 220 8.02 2.47 -6.07
C SER A 220 9.18 3.21 -6.76
N ASP A 221 9.45 2.94 -8.04
CA ASP A 221 10.53 3.61 -8.80
C ASP A 221 10.38 5.15 -8.83
N SER A 222 9.13 5.61 -8.72
CA SER A 222 8.77 7.03 -8.72
C SER A 222 9.23 7.80 -7.49
N VAL A 223 9.63 7.15 -6.39
CA VAL A 223 9.97 7.81 -5.11
C VAL A 223 11.06 8.87 -5.25
N SER A 224 12.04 8.63 -6.13
CA SER A 224 13.18 9.53 -6.36
C SER A 224 12.75 10.90 -6.91
N THR A 225 11.64 10.96 -7.65
CA THR A 225 11.13 12.22 -8.20
C THR A 225 10.56 13.13 -7.12
N PHE A 226 10.08 12.58 -6.01
CA PHE A 226 9.68 13.35 -4.84
C PHE A 226 10.89 13.73 -3.99
N THR A 227 11.75 12.77 -3.63
CA THR A 227 12.87 13.03 -2.70
C THR A 227 13.93 13.97 -3.29
N SER A 228 14.04 14.04 -4.62
CA SER A 228 14.85 15.06 -5.33
C SER A 228 14.21 16.46 -5.39
N GLY A 229 12.95 16.60 -4.97
CA GLY A 229 12.20 17.86 -5.01
C GLY A 229 11.60 18.22 -6.37
N LYS A 230 11.66 17.33 -7.38
CA LYS A 230 11.11 17.57 -8.72
C LYS A 230 9.58 17.54 -8.74
N CYS A 231 8.97 16.53 -8.11
CA CYS A 231 7.53 16.47 -7.89
C CYS A 231 7.18 17.05 -6.52
N ALA A 232 6.22 17.96 -6.49
CA ALA A 232 5.79 18.60 -5.26
C ALA A 232 4.91 17.68 -4.40
N ILE A 233 4.20 16.73 -5.00
CA ILE A 233 3.34 15.78 -4.31
C ILE A 233 3.68 14.34 -4.73
N TYR A 234 3.59 13.40 -3.79
CA TYR A 234 3.77 11.98 -4.03
C TYR A 234 2.73 11.15 -3.29
N PHE A 235 1.99 10.32 -4.02
CA PHE A 235 1.12 9.32 -3.40
C PHE A 235 1.83 7.97 -3.34
N ASN A 236 1.99 7.43 -2.13
CA ASN A 236 2.52 6.08 -1.92
C ASN A 236 2.19 5.57 -0.52
N SER A 237 2.55 4.32 -0.24
CA SER A 237 2.43 3.68 1.06
C SER A 237 3.01 4.52 2.19
N SER A 238 2.30 4.60 3.32
CA SER A 238 2.78 5.18 4.57
C SER A 238 4.10 4.58 5.06
N ALA A 239 4.43 3.33 4.66
CA ALA A 239 5.69 2.68 4.97
C ALA A 239 6.91 3.37 4.30
N ALA A 240 6.70 4.18 3.26
CA ALA A 240 7.76 4.95 2.62
C ALA A 240 8.27 6.12 3.47
N LEU A 241 7.57 6.49 4.55
CA LEU A 241 7.87 7.68 5.36
C LEU A 241 9.32 7.73 5.86
N ALA A 242 9.85 6.60 6.34
CA ALA A 242 11.22 6.54 6.86
C ALA A 242 12.27 6.79 5.74
N ALA A 243 12.05 6.21 4.56
CA ALA A 243 12.94 6.42 3.41
C ALA A 243 12.84 7.86 2.88
N ILE A 244 11.62 8.37 2.72
CA ILE A 244 11.38 9.76 2.29
C ILE A 244 12.03 10.75 3.26
N ARG A 245 11.87 10.55 4.58
CA ARG A 245 12.49 11.42 5.59
C ARG A 245 14.01 11.44 5.50
N ARG A 246 14.64 10.30 5.22
CA ARG A 246 16.10 10.19 5.11
C ARG A 246 16.61 10.89 3.83
N ASP A 247 15.89 10.72 2.74
CA ASP A 247 16.37 11.06 1.40
C ASP A 247 15.97 12.48 0.95
N SER A 248 14.88 13.03 1.48
CA SER A 248 14.45 14.42 1.21
C SER A 248 15.33 15.44 1.96
N LYS A 249 15.64 16.56 1.29
CA LYS A 249 16.40 17.71 1.83
C LYS A 249 15.56 18.98 1.98
N PHE A 250 14.25 18.81 2.06
CA PHE A 250 13.24 19.87 2.20
C PHE A 250 12.22 19.46 3.26
N GLU A 251 11.51 20.44 3.81
CA GLU A 251 10.40 20.17 4.73
C GLU A 251 9.21 19.58 3.97
N PHE A 252 8.65 18.48 4.48
CA PHE A 252 7.50 17.82 3.87
C PHE A 252 6.43 17.51 4.91
N GLY A 253 5.18 17.45 4.45
CA GLY A 253 4.05 17.00 5.23
C GLY A 253 3.47 15.70 4.70
N THR A 254 2.58 15.11 5.51
CA THR A 254 1.75 13.97 5.13
C THR A 254 0.28 14.33 5.27
N ALA A 255 -0.56 13.78 4.41
CA ALA A 255 -2.02 13.92 4.47
C ALA A 255 -2.71 12.67 3.91
N MET A 256 -4.03 12.58 4.13
CA MET A 256 -4.87 11.54 3.53
C MET A 256 -4.95 11.72 2.01
N LEU A 257 -5.40 10.68 1.31
CA LEU A 257 -5.73 10.79 -0.11
C LEU A 257 -6.88 11.79 -0.33
N PRO A 258 -6.83 12.59 -1.40
CA PRO A 258 -7.97 13.41 -1.80
C PRO A 258 -9.18 12.55 -2.19
N TYR A 259 -10.38 13.10 -1.98
CA TYR A 259 -11.63 12.48 -2.45
C TYR A 259 -12.43 13.42 -3.37
N TYR A 260 -13.38 12.86 -4.10
CA TYR A 260 -14.38 13.59 -4.85
C TYR A 260 -15.58 13.88 -3.95
N PRO A 261 -15.82 15.14 -3.57
CA PRO A 261 -16.82 15.50 -2.56
C PRO A 261 -18.27 15.32 -3.04
N ASP A 262 -18.46 15.18 -4.36
CA ASP A 262 -19.74 14.86 -4.99
C ASP A 262 -20.13 13.38 -4.86
N VAL A 263 -19.23 12.52 -4.35
CA VAL A 263 -19.52 11.10 -4.11
C VAL A 263 -20.07 10.90 -2.71
N LYS A 264 -21.33 10.47 -2.64
CA LYS A 264 -22.02 10.22 -1.37
C LYS A 264 -21.32 9.12 -0.57
N GLY A 265 -21.03 9.41 0.70
CA GLY A 265 -20.38 8.47 1.60
C GLY A 265 -18.85 8.48 1.52
N ALA A 266 -18.23 9.33 0.71
CA ALA A 266 -16.78 9.55 0.75
C ALA A 266 -16.41 10.64 1.77
N PRO A 267 -15.21 10.58 2.40
CA PRO A 267 -14.28 9.46 2.34
C PRO A 267 -14.65 8.32 3.30
N GLN A 268 -14.28 7.08 2.94
CA GLN A 268 -14.29 5.90 3.83
C GLN A 268 -12.92 5.66 4.45
N GLY A 269 -12.78 4.80 5.45
CA GLY A 269 -11.46 4.32 5.87
C GLY A 269 -10.81 3.47 4.77
N SER A 270 -9.48 3.53 4.60
CA SER A 270 -8.75 2.81 3.54
C SER A 270 -8.62 1.30 3.77
N SER A 271 -9.59 0.65 4.43
CA SER A 271 -9.44 -0.75 4.85
C SER A 271 -10.78 -1.45 5.10
N ASP A 272 -11.80 -1.08 4.33
CA ASP A 272 -13.09 -1.78 4.25
C ASP A 272 -13.26 -2.47 2.89
#